data_AF-A0A9X0A5K5-F1
#
_entry.id   AF-A0A9X0A5K5-F1
#
_cell.length_a   1.000
_cell.length_b   1.000
_cell.length_c   1.000
_cell.angle_alpha   90.00
_cell.angle_beta   90.00
_cell.angle_gamma   90.00
#
_symmetry.space_group_name_H-M   'P 1'
#
loop_
_entity.id
_entity.type
_entity.pdbx_description
1 polymer ?
#
loop_
_entity_poly.entity_id
_entity_poly.type
_entity_poly.pdbx_seq_one_letter_code
_entity_poly.pdbx_strand_id
1 'polypeptide(L)'
;MPDNSATLITKSIKFEDIKVDEEQEQPLIEHDMPDENQAIDECAARGLPSIAEEETKTLVLSNGVLESLQSTCDASNVVARLQDKLQLNQAALADPGPETTRMIRCIATIAKNENRLDVVQHLRQITPAGTTGPLLPGRLDVREIRQSQIRDLTISLCGGEDWKLVAEKLGLRPNEISFLDKRTKNPCMETLVHSRNQRFINVDTLYNVLVECGLPRLADLL
;
A
#
# COMPACT_ATOMS: atom_id res chain seq x y z
N MET A 1 57.29 -34.16 -5.55
CA MET A 1 57.80 -33.30 -4.47
C MET A 1 56.61 -32.86 -3.62
N PRO A 2 56.63 -33.10 -2.30
CA PRO A 2 55.46 -32.96 -1.44
C PRO A 2 55.41 -31.65 -0.62
N ASP A 3 54.17 -31.33 -0.25
CA ASP A 3 53.60 -30.75 0.98
C ASP A 3 53.81 -29.30 1.50
N ASN A 4 52.64 -28.65 1.65
CA ASN A 4 52.11 -27.85 2.76
C ASN A 4 53.03 -27.01 3.66
N SER A 5 52.65 -25.73 3.84
CA SER A 5 51.95 -25.27 5.07
C SER A 5 51.74 -23.74 5.03
N ALA A 6 50.49 -23.30 4.95
CA ALA A 6 50.11 -21.91 5.21
C ALA A 6 49.81 -21.75 6.71
N THR A 7 50.64 -20.97 7.40
CA THR A 7 50.51 -20.68 8.83
C THR A 7 49.34 -19.73 9.07
N LEU A 8 48.30 -20.21 9.76
CA LEU A 8 47.24 -19.40 10.36
C LEU A 8 47.76 -18.78 11.67
N ILE A 9 47.83 -17.45 11.73
CA ILE A 9 48.08 -16.73 13.00
C ILE A 9 46.72 -16.41 13.64
N THR A 10 46.31 -17.23 14.58
CA THR A 10 45.27 -16.92 15.56
C THR A 10 45.85 -16.02 16.65
N LYS A 11 45.43 -14.75 16.70
CA LYS A 11 45.65 -13.89 17.88
C LYS A 11 44.51 -14.11 18.87
N SER A 12 44.78 -14.90 19.90
CA SER A 12 43.99 -14.97 21.12
C SER A 12 44.12 -13.64 21.87
N ILE A 13 43.02 -12.90 22.02
CA ILE A 13 42.93 -11.77 22.94
C ILE A 13 42.54 -12.34 24.31
N LYS A 14 43.42 -12.14 25.29
CA LYS A 14 43.15 -12.41 26.71
C LYS A 14 42.29 -11.27 27.24
N PHE A 15 41.14 -11.60 27.82
CA PHE A 15 40.34 -10.67 28.62
C PHE A 15 40.93 -10.66 30.03
N GLU A 16 41.59 -9.57 30.39
CA GLU A 16 41.99 -9.24 31.76
C GLU A 16 40.98 -8.22 32.32
N ASP A 17 40.32 -8.64 33.40
CA ASP A 17 39.79 -7.89 34.54
C ASP A 17 39.09 -6.54 34.28
N ILE A 18 37.77 -6.58 34.07
CA ILE A 18 36.88 -5.44 34.36
C ILE A 18 36.29 -5.68 35.76
N LYS A 19 36.73 -4.84 36.69
CA LYS A 19 36.26 -4.76 38.07
C LYS A 19 34.81 -4.25 38.08
N VAL A 20 33.90 -5.05 38.63
CA VAL A 20 32.52 -4.66 38.93
C VAL A 20 32.56 -4.00 40.30
N ASP A 21 32.30 -2.70 40.38
CA ASP A 21 32.07 -2.04 41.66
C ASP A 21 30.60 -2.19 42.04
N GLU A 22 30.45 -2.73 43.25
CA GLU A 22 29.25 -3.16 43.95
C GLU A 22 28.53 -1.98 44.61
N GLU A 23 27.25 -2.22 44.90
CA GLU A 23 26.19 -1.33 45.36
C GLU A 23 26.54 -0.32 46.47
N GLN A 24 25.91 0.86 46.39
CA GLN A 24 25.38 1.55 47.57
C GLN A 24 23.96 2.07 47.29
N GLU A 25 22.97 1.39 47.88
CA GLU A 25 21.59 1.84 48.06
C GLU A 25 21.50 2.99 49.08
N GLN A 26 20.65 3.99 48.80
CA GLN A 26 20.06 4.89 49.80
C GLN A 26 18.60 5.25 49.42
N PRO A 27 17.74 5.59 50.40
CA PRO A 27 16.34 5.16 50.45
C PRO A 27 15.29 6.12 49.88
N LEU A 28 14.08 5.57 49.70
CA LEU A 28 12.82 6.18 49.26
C LEU A 28 12.47 7.52 49.94
N ILE A 29 12.09 8.51 49.13
CA ILE A 29 11.27 9.65 49.55
C ILE A 29 10.02 9.67 48.65
N GLU A 30 8.89 9.28 49.22
CA GLU A 30 7.56 9.58 48.69
C GLU A 30 7.33 11.09 48.78
N HIS A 31 7.07 11.72 47.65
CA HIS A 31 6.56 13.08 47.62
C HIS A 31 5.30 13.10 46.76
N ASP A 32 4.16 13.04 47.45
CA ASP A 32 2.86 13.48 46.94
C ASP A 32 2.94 14.91 46.40
N MET A 33 2.06 15.20 45.42
CA MET A 33 1.35 16.47 45.14
C MET A 33 0.92 16.52 43.65
N PRO A 34 -0.12 17.31 43.27
CA PRO A 34 -1.54 16.98 43.29
C PRO A 34 -2.19 17.01 41.89
N ASP A 35 -3.49 16.77 41.85
CA ASP A 35 -4.40 16.92 40.71
C ASP A 35 -4.89 18.38 40.60
N GLU A 36 -4.73 19.05 39.43
CA GLU A 36 -5.70 20.04 38.91
C GLU A 36 -5.36 20.53 37.48
N ASN A 37 -6.43 20.64 36.69
CA ASN A 37 -6.48 20.89 35.25
C ASN A 37 -6.23 22.35 34.81
N GLN A 38 -5.98 22.49 33.50
CA GLN A 38 -6.29 23.62 32.57
C GLN A 38 -5.12 24.50 32.10
N ALA A 39 -4.70 24.28 30.83
CA ALA A 39 -4.96 25.23 29.75
C ALA A 39 -4.76 24.54 28.38
N ILE A 40 -5.69 24.82 27.47
CA ILE A 40 -5.91 24.23 26.14
C ILE A 40 -5.24 25.12 25.09
N ASP A 41 -4.63 24.52 24.04
CA ASP A 41 -4.51 25.08 22.68
C ASP A 41 -4.22 23.91 21.72
N GLU A 42 -5.22 23.19 21.22
CA GLU A 42 -5.97 23.46 19.99
C GLU A 42 -5.10 23.56 18.72
N CYS A 43 -4.76 22.41 18.10
CA CYS A 43 -4.69 22.37 16.63
C CYS A 43 -4.83 20.96 16.04
N ALA A 44 -5.97 20.78 15.36
CA ALA A 44 -6.24 19.85 14.26
C ALA A 44 -6.22 18.35 14.57
N ALA A 45 -7.37 17.91 15.11
CA ALA A 45 -8.08 16.78 14.56
C ALA A 45 -7.91 16.67 13.03
N ARG A 46 -7.13 15.70 12.59
CA ARG A 46 -7.42 14.93 11.38
C ARG A 46 -7.42 13.46 11.76
N GLY A 47 -8.35 13.13 12.66
CA GLY A 47 -8.99 11.82 12.58
C GLY A 47 -9.55 11.72 11.17
N LEU A 48 -8.84 10.99 10.31
CA LEU A 48 -9.44 10.54 9.06
C LEU A 48 -10.72 9.81 9.47
N PRO A 49 -11.89 10.21 8.95
CA PRO A 49 -13.06 9.39 9.16
C PRO A 49 -12.71 8.01 8.63
N SER A 50 -12.96 6.99 9.45
CA SER A 50 -13.01 5.61 8.99
C SER A 50 -14.18 5.49 8.01
N ILE A 51 -14.00 6.00 6.79
CA ILE A 51 -14.88 5.76 5.65
C ILE A 51 -14.44 4.42 5.05
N ALA A 52 -14.46 3.36 5.86
CA ALA A 52 -14.02 2.04 5.42
C ALA A 52 -15.01 0.93 5.77
N GLU A 53 -16.07 1.21 6.55
CA GLU A 53 -16.98 0.16 7.04
C GLU A 53 -18.48 0.43 6.80
N GLU A 54 -18.92 1.64 6.43
CA GLU A 54 -20.31 1.87 6.02
C GLU A 54 -20.53 2.02 4.50
N GLU A 55 -19.57 2.55 3.73
CA GLU A 55 -19.79 2.83 2.30
C GLU A 55 -19.63 1.62 1.36
N THR A 56 -19.06 0.49 1.82
CA THR A 56 -19.03 -0.73 1.01
C THR A 56 -20.35 -1.51 1.05
N LYS A 57 -21.34 -1.03 1.81
CA LYS A 57 -22.70 -1.60 1.85
C LYS A 57 -23.71 -0.85 0.96
N THR A 58 -23.32 0.23 0.28
CA THR A 58 -24.24 1.09 -0.48
C THR A 58 -23.76 1.46 -1.89
N LEU A 59 -23.09 0.54 -2.57
CA LEU A 59 -23.24 0.40 -4.02
C LEU A 59 -23.74 -1.01 -4.28
N VAL A 60 -25.00 -1.24 -3.91
CA VAL A 60 -25.83 -2.28 -4.50
C VAL A 60 -25.93 -1.93 -5.99
N LEU A 61 -24.91 -2.30 -6.76
CA LEU A 61 -25.03 -2.35 -8.20
C LEU A 61 -26.25 -3.23 -8.46
N SER A 62 -27.16 -2.73 -9.29
CA SER A 62 -28.46 -3.35 -9.50
C SER A 62 -28.30 -4.84 -9.85
N ASN A 63 -29.31 -5.66 -9.52
CA ASN A 63 -29.33 -7.09 -9.90
C ASN A 63 -28.97 -7.30 -11.39
N GLY A 64 -29.32 -6.31 -12.22
CA GLY A 64 -28.97 -6.30 -13.64
C GLY A 64 -27.47 -6.25 -13.96
N VAL A 65 -26.60 -5.70 -13.11
CA VAL A 65 -25.14 -5.72 -13.30
C VAL A 65 -24.59 -7.13 -13.04
N LEU A 66 -25.07 -7.77 -11.98
CA LEU A 66 -24.66 -9.12 -11.59
C LEU A 66 -25.14 -10.15 -12.63
N GLU A 67 -26.39 -10.05 -13.09
CA GLU A 67 -26.92 -10.88 -14.18
C GLU A 67 -26.11 -10.73 -15.49
N SER A 68 -25.69 -9.50 -15.82
CA SER A 68 -24.86 -9.25 -17.00
C SER A 68 -23.49 -9.92 -16.88
N LEU A 69 -22.89 -9.95 -15.67
CA LEU A 69 -21.58 -10.57 -15.43
C LEU A 69 -21.65 -12.10 -15.38
N GLN A 70 -22.75 -12.67 -14.89
CA GLN A 70 -23.04 -14.11 -14.88
C GLN A 70 -23.40 -14.67 -16.26
N SER A 71 -23.65 -13.80 -17.24
CA SER A 71 -23.90 -14.19 -18.62
C SER A 71 -22.67 -14.85 -19.26
N THR A 72 -22.89 -15.84 -20.12
CA THR A 72 -21.82 -16.50 -20.91
C THR A 72 -21.39 -15.69 -22.14
N CYS A 73 -21.93 -14.49 -22.34
CA CYS A 73 -21.53 -13.60 -23.44
C CYS A 73 -20.08 -13.13 -23.31
N ASP A 74 -19.49 -12.75 -24.45
CA ASP A 74 -18.16 -12.14 -24.51
C ASP A 74 -18.07 -10.81 -23.74
N ALA A 75 -16.85 -10.46 -23.32
CA ALA A 75 -16.58 -9.27 -22.52
C ALA A 75 -17.10 -7.98 -23.15
N SER A 76 -16.98 -7.84 -24.47
CA SER A 76 -17.45 -6.64 -25.19
C SER A 76 -18.97 -6.49 -25.10
N ASN A 77 -19.73 -7.57 -25.30
CA ASN A 77 -21.18 -7.57 -25.15
C ASN A 77 -21.63 -7.34 -23.71
N VAL A 78 -20.92 -7.89 -22.73
CA VAL A 78 -21.20 -7.64 -21.31
C VAL A 78 -21.00 -6.17 -20.99
N VAL A 79 -19.88 -5.58 -21.41
CA VAL A 79 -19.59 -4.16 -21.16
C VAL A 79 -20.58 -3.23 -21.88
N ALA A 80 -20.96 -3.53 -23.13
CA ALA A 80 -21.99 -2.75 -23.84
C ALA A 80 -23.35 -2.78 -23.11
N ARG A 81 -23.74 -3.94 -22.57
CA ARG A 81 -24.97 -4.06 -21.75
C ARG A 81 -24.86 -3.30 -20.44
N LEU A 82 -23.69 -3.28 -19.81
CA LEU A 82 -23.45 -2.53 -18.58
C LEU A 82 -23.47 -1.02 -18.85
N GLN A 83 -22.92 -0.59 -19.99
CA GLN A 83 -22.97 0.81 -20.43
C GLN A 83 -24.40 1.30 -20.62
N ASP A 84 -25.24 0.52 -21.32
CA ASP A 84 -26.65 0.85 -21.54
C ASP A 84 -27.44 0.92 -20.23
N LYS A 85 -27.30 -0.09 -19.37
CA LYS A 85 -27.99 -0.16 -18.07
C LYS A 85 -27.59 0.95 -17.10
N LEU A 86 -26.34 1.39 -17.14
CA LEU A 86 -25.78 2.40 -16.22
C LEU A 86 -25.64 3.78 -16.88
N GLN A 87 -26.11 3.94 -18.12
CA GLN A 87 -26.00 5.19 -18.90
C GLN A 87 -24.56 5.72 -19.00
N LEU A 88 -23.58 4.81 -19.05
CA LEU A 88 -22.16 5.17 -19.18
C LEU A 88 -21.82 5.42 -20.65
N ASN A 89 -21.77 6.69 -21.02
CA ASN A 89 -21.37 7.11 -22.36
C ASN A 89 -19.87 6.89 -22.60
N GLN A 90 -19.47 6.67 -23.85
CA GLN A 90 -18.07 6.44 -24.23
C GLN A 90 -17.13 7.58 -23.80
N ALA A 91 -17.61 8.83 -23.79
CA ALA A 91 -16.84 9.98 -23.31
C ALA A 91 -16.52 9.89 -21.81
N ALA A 92 -17.48 9.40 -20.99
CA ALA A 92 -17.30 9.22 -19.56
C ALA A 92 -16.37 8.05 -19.22
N LEU A 93 -16.19 7.09 -20.15
CA LEU A 93 -15.19 6.03 -20.00
C LEU A 93 -13.79 6.51 -20.36
N ALA A 94 -13.68 7.39 -21.36
CA ALA A 94 -12.40 7.96 -21.79
C ALA A 94 -11.83 8.98 -20.79
N ASP A 95 -12.71 9.74 -20.11
CA ASP A 95 -12.36 10.68 -19.05
C ASP A 95 -13.36 10.55 -17.89
N PRO A 96 -13.17 9.56 -17.00
CA PRO A 96 -14.11 9.29 -15.92
C PRO A 96 -13.94 10.31 -14.80
N GLY A 97 -15.04 11.01 -14.48
CA GLY A 97 -15.16 11.75 -13.22
C GLY A 97 -15.17 10.82 -12.01
N PRO A 98 -15.10 11.36 -10.78
CA PRO A 98 -14.96 10.57 -9.55
C PRO A 98 -16.10 9.57 -9.33
N GLU A 99 -17.34 9.92 -9.70
CA GLU A 99 -18.50 9.03 -9.62
C GLU A 99 -18.39 7.88 -10.62
N THR A 100 -18.04 8.18 -11.88
CA THR A 100 -17.83 7.17 -12.92
C THR A 100 -16.68 6.24 -12.59
N THR A 101 -15.57 6.76 -12.06
CA THR A 101 -14.45 5.94 -11.56
C THR A 101 -14.89 4.97 -10.47
N ARG A 102 -15.70 5.44 -9.50
CA ARG A 102 -16.27 4.57 -8.46
C ARG A 102 -17.12 3.46 -9.07
N MET A 103 -18.01 3.80 -10.02
CA MET A 103 -18.84 2.81 -10.70
C MET A 103 -17.99 1.77 -11.46
N ILE A 104 -17.02 2.21 -12.26
CA ILE A 104 -16.11 1.31 -12.99
C ILE A 104 -15.36 0.39 -12.02
N ARG A 105 -14.85 0.93 -10.91
CA ARG A 105 -14.14 0.15 -9.89
C ARG A 105 -15.05 -0.88 -9.21
N CYS A 106 -16.30 -0.53 -8.94
CA CYS A 106 -17.29 -1.47 -8.40
C CYS A 106 -17.60 -2.59 -9.39
N ILE A 107 -17.82 -2.28 -10.67
CA ILE A 107 -18.03 -3.29 -11.72
C ILE A 107 -16.82 -4.22 -11.82
N ALA A 108 -15.61 -3.67 -11.86
CA ALA A 108 -14.38 -4.46 -11.92
C ALA A 108 -14.22 -5.37 -10.70
N THR A 109 -14.61 -4.90 -9.51
CA THR A 109 -14.60 -5.71 -8.29
C THR A 109 -15.60 -6.87 -8.35
N ILE A 110 -16.82 -6.62 -8.80
CA ILE A 110 -17.82 -7.70 -8.96
C ILE A 110 -17.36 -8.68 -10.05
N ALA A 111 -16.86 -8.19 -11.19
CA ALA A 111 -16.35 -9.04 -12.26
C ALA A 111 -15.22 -9.97 -11.78
N LYS A 112 -14.31 -9.50 -10.92
CA LYS A 112 -13.29 -10.34 -10.28
C LYS A 112 -13.92 -11.43 -9.39
N ASN A 113 -14.93 -11.08 -8.60
CA ASN A 113 -15.62 -12.03 -7.72
C ASN A 113 -16.38 -13.11 -8.52
N GLU A 114 -16.94 -12.75 -9.67
CA GLU A 114 -17.58 -13.67 -10.62
C GLU A 114 -16.57 -14.39 -11.56
N ASN A 115 -15.26 -14.25 -11.31
CA ASN A 115 -14.18 -14.85 -12.10
C ASN A 115 -14.18 -14.45 -13.60
N ARG A 116 -14.71 -13.26 -13.91
CA ARG A 116 -14.76 -12.64 -15.25
C ARG A 116 -13.64 -11.65 -15.47
N LEU A 117 -12.40 -12.14 -15.43
CA LEU A 117 -11.20 -11.30 -15.64
C LEU A 117 -11.11 -10.73 -17.06
N ASP A 118 -11.75 -11.38 -18.04
CA ASP A 118 -11.92 -10.89 -19.41
C ASP A 118 -12.64 -9.54 -19.45
N VAL A 119 -13.69 -9.38 -18.65
CA VAL A 119 -14.43 -8.11 -18.53
C VAL A 119 -13.56 -7.04 -17.89
N VAL A 120 -12.80 -7.37 -16.84
CA VAL A 120 -11.86 -6.45 -16.19
C VAL A 120 -10.79 -5.98 -17.17
N GLN A 121 -10.23 -6.90 -17.96
CA GLN A 121 -9.24 -6.58 -18.97
C GLN A 121 -9.82 -5.68 -20.07
N HIS A 122 -11.05 -5.94 -20.51
CA HIS A 122 -11.73 -5.09 -21.48
C HIS A 122 -12.01 -3.69 -20.92
N LEU A 123 -12.44 -3.57 -19.66
CA LEU A 123 -12.62 -2.29 -18.98
C LEU A 123 -11.32 -1.49 -18.91
N ARG A 124 -10.18 -2.14 -18.65
CA ARG A 124 -8.85 -1.49 -18.67
C ARG A 124 -8.41 -1.01 -20.04
N GLN A 125 -8.90 -1.62 -21.12
CA GLN A 125 -8.57 -1.17 -22.49
C GLN A 125 -9.34 0.10 -22.89
N ILE A 126 -10.55 0.28 -22.34
CA ILE A 126 -11.44 1.37 -22.72
C ILE A 126 -11.48 2.52 -21.70
N THR A 127 -10.85 2.36 -20.53
CA THR A 127 -10.77 3.38 -19.47
C THR A 127 -9.32 3.79 -19.23
N PRO A 128 -9.05 5.01 -18.73
CA PRO A 128 -7.73 5.41 -18.31
C PRO A 128 -7.14 4.50 -17.23
N ALA A 129 -5.82 4.41 -17.21
CA ALA A 129 -5.10 3.73 -16.14
C ALA A 129 -5.50 4.29 -14.77
N GLY A 130 -5.49 3.46 -13.73
CA GLY A 130 -5.84 3.89 -12.36
C GLY A 130 -7.34 3.88 -12.04
N THR A 131 -8.18 3.52 -13.02
CA THR A 131 -9.65 3.58 -12.88
C THR A 131 -10.23 2.27 -12.32
N THR A 132 -9.79 1.12 -12.85
CA THR A 132 -10.43 -0.18 -12.57
C THR A 132 -10.11 -0.77 -11.19
N GLY A 133 -9.12 -0.23 -10.49
CA GLY A 133 -8.60 -0.84 -9.26
C GLY A 133 -7.54 -1.91 -9.53
N PRO A 134 -6.94 -2.47 -8.46
CA PRO A 134 -5.89 -3.49 -8.54
C PRO A 134 -6.45 -4.82 -9.09
N LEU A 135 -5.61 -5.62 -9.76
CA LEU A 135 -5.91 -7.01 -10.14
C LEU A 135 -5.89 -7.93 -8.93
N LEU A 136 -4.94 -7.70 -8.01
CA LEU A 136 -4.85 -8.42 -6.76
C LEU A 136 -6.06 -8.11 -5.86
N PRO A 137 -6.37 -9.00 -4.88
CA PRO A 137 -7.42 -8.75 -3.91
C PRO A 137 -7.12 -7.47 -3.12
N GLY A 138 -8.06 -6.52 -3.11
CA GLY A 138 -7.84 -5.19 -2.53
C GLY A 138 -7.49 -5.19 -1.03
N ARG A 139 -8.02 -6.17 -0.28
CA ARG A 139 -7.74 -6.37 1.15
C ARG A 139 -6.48 -7.18 1.44
N LEU A 140 -5.81 -7.71 0.42
CA LEU A 140 -4.55 -8.45 0.57
C LEU A 140 -3.50 -7.56 1.24
N ASP A 141 -2.81 -8.07 2.25
CA ASP A 141 -1.69 -7.37 2.87
C ASP A 141 -0.58 -7.18 1.83
N VAL A 142 0.04 -6.00 1.76
CA VAL A 142 1.13 -5.73 0.82
C VAL A 142 2.31 -6.70 0.99
N ARG A 143 2.48 -7.32 2.17
CA ARG A 143 3.49 -8.36 2.43
C ARG A 143 3.19 -9.70 1.78
N GLU A 144 1.92 -9.96 1.47
CA GLU A 144 1.47 -11.22 0.87
C GLU A 144 1.50 -11.15 -0.67
N ILE A 145 1.78 -9.97 -1.24
CA ILE A 145 2.01 -9.82 -2.68
C ILE A 145 3.21 -10.68 -3.07
N ARG A 146 3.09 -11.40 -4.19
CA ARG A 146 4.17 -12.25 -4.71
C ARG A 146 5.47 -11.45 -4.83
N GLN A 147 6.56 -12.02 -4.29
CA GLN A 147 7.85 -11.34 -4.19
C GLN A 147 8.36 -10.77 -5.52
N SER A 148 8.14 -11.46 -6.64
CA SER A 148 8.51 -10.96 -7.97
C SER A 148 7.74 -9.68 -8.34
N GLN A 149 6.42 -9.69 -8.16
CA GLN A 149 5.54 -8.59 -8.52
C GLN A 149 5.83 -7.32 -7.71
N ILE A 150 6.00 -7.46 -6.38
CA ILE A 150 6.33 -6.31 -5.52
C ILE A 150 7.75 -5.79 -5.79
N ARG A 151 8.70 -6.68 -6.09
CA ARG A 151 10.06 -6.28 -6.45
C ARG A 151 10.08 -5.50 -7.76
N ASP A 152 9.37 -5.95 -8.78
CA ASP A 152 9.36 -5.28 -10.08
C ASP A 152 8.69 -3.89 -9.99
N LEU A 153 7.61 -3.77 -9.20
CA LEU A 153 6.99 -2.47 -8.87
C LEU A 153 7.98 -1.53 -8.15
N THR A 154 8.62 -2.01 -7.08
CA THR A 154 9.53 -1.19 -6.26
C THR A 154 10.79 -0.78 -7.03
N ILE A 155 11.32 -1.65 -7.90
CA ILE A 155 12.43 -1.30 -8.81
C ILE A 155 12.00 -0.20 -9.77
N SER A 156 10.80 -0.31 -10.35
CA SER A 156 10.28 0.71 -11.29
C SER A 156 10.15 2.08 -10.61
N LEU A 157 9.66 2.11 -9.36
CA LEU A 157 9.54 3.34 -8.55
C LEU A 157 10.90 3.92 -8.13
N CYS A 158 11.90 3.07 -7.88
CA CYS A 158 13.25 3.50 -7.52
C CYS A 158 14.10 3.93 -8.73
N GLY A 159 13.60 3.80 -9.96
CA GLY A 159 14.28 4.29 -11.16
C GLY A 159 14.37 5.82 -11.23
N GLY A 160 13.57 6.52 -10.42
CA GLY A 160 13.60 7.97 -10.25
C GLY A 160 13.26 8.38 -8.82
N GLU A 161 12.60 9.54 -8.67
CA GLU A 161 12.24 10.11 -7.36
C GLU A 161 10.81 9.75 -6.93
N ASP A 162 10.07 9.01 -7.75
CA ASP A 162 8.65 8.66 -7.54
C ASP A 162 8.40 7.93 -6.22
N TRP A 163 9.35 7.07 -5.81
CA TRP A 163 9.24 6.37 -4.53
C TRP A 163 9.20 7.33 -3.34
N LYS A 164 9.81 8.52 -3.41
CA LYS A 164 9.81 9.51 -2.32
C LYS A 164 8.42 10.13 -2.15
N LEU A 165 7.72 10.40 -3.25
CA LEU A 165 6.34 10.90 -3.23
C LEU A 165 5.40 9.84 -2.64
N VAL A 166 5.57 8.57 -3.04
CA VAL A 166 4.84 7.44 -2.44
C VAL A 166 5.14 7.32 -0.95
N ALA A 167 6.40 7.44 -0.54
CA ALA A 167 6.81 7.38 0.86
C ALA A 167 6.17 8.47 1.72
N GLU A 168 6.16 9.71 1.22
CA GLU A 168 5.51 10.84 1.90
C GLU A 168 4.01 10.60 2.07
N LYS A 169 3.32 10.13 1.02
CA LYS A 169 1.90 9.75 1.07
C LYS A 169 1.62 8.57 2.01
N LEU A 170 2.59 7.68 2.17
CA LEU A 170 2.53 6.59 3.14
C LEU A 170 2.85 7.06 4.58
N GLY A 171 3.21 8.32 4.78
CA GLY A 171 3.37 8.94 6.09
C GLY A 171 4.82 9.00 6.58
N LEU A 172 5.81 8.71 5.73
CA LEU A 172 7.21 8.86 6.12
C LEU A 172 7.59 10.34 6.17
N ARG A 173 8.37 10.71 7.19
CA ARG A 173 8.92 12.06 7.32
C ARG A 173 10.11 12.26 6.37
N PRO A 174 10.41 13.50 5.97
CA PRO A 174 11.53 13.80 5.07
C PRO A 174 12.89 13.25 5.54
N ASN A 175 13.14 13.21 6.84
CA ASN A 175 14.37 12.64 7.41
C ASN A 175 14.42 11.11 7.28
N GLU A 176 13.29 10.41 7.43
CA GLU A 176 13.19 8.96 7.19
C GLU A 176 13.41 8.64 5.72
N ILE A 177 12.80 9.41 4.82
CA ILE A 177 13.01 9.29 3.36
C ILE A 177 14.49 9.50 3.03
N SER A 178 15.10 10.60 3.50
CA SER A 178 16.54 10.84 3.23
C SER A 178 17.44 9.77 3.85
N PHE A 179 17.05 9.17 4.97
CA PHE A 179 17.81 8.09 5.59
C PHE A 179 17.79 6.83 4.71
N LEU A 180 16.62 6.44 4.21
CA LEU A 180 16.45 5.28 3.32
C LEU A 180 17.17 5.48 1.99
N ASP A 181 17.02 6.67 1.39
CA ASP A 181 17.62 7.05 0.10
C ASP A 181 19.15 6.80 0.07
N LYS A 182 19.82 7.10 1.19
CA LYS A 182 21.29 7.01 1.29
C LYS A 182 21.81 5.64 1.72
N ARG A 183 20.95 4.78 2.27
CA ARG A 183 21.39 3.56 2.97
C ARG A 183 20.84 2.26 2.41
N THR A 184 19.89 2.33 1.49
CA THR A 184 19.18 1.15 1.01
C THR A 184 19.23 1.07 -0.51
N LYS A 185 19.41 -0.15 -1.04
CA LYS A 185 19.43 -0.37 -2.50
C LYS A 185 18.05 -0.27 -3.13
N ASN A 186 17.01 -0.59 -2.35
CA ASN A 186 15.62 -0.49 -2.76
C ASN A 186 14.85 0.26 -1.66
N PRO A 187 14.95 1.60 -1.64
CA PRO A 187 14.30 2.42 -0.62
C PRO A 187 12.78 2.31 -0.65
N CYS A 188 12.18 2.02 -1.81
CA CYS A 188 10.74 1.81 -1.91
C CYS A 188 10.29 0.53 -1.19
N MET A 189 11.03 -0.58 -1.31
CA MET A 189 10.70 -1.81 -0.59
C MET A 189 10.77 -1.58 0.92
N GLU A 190 11.83 -0.94 1.40
CA GLU A 190 12.00 -0.62 2.82
C GLU A 190 10.91 0.35 3.32
N THR A 191 10.50 1.31 2.48
CA THR A 191 9.37 2.20 2.75
C THR A 191 8.09 1.40 2.99
N LEU A 192 7.78 0.42 2.14
CA LEU A 192 6.58 -0.41 2.29
C LEU A 192 6.64 -1.27 3.56
N VAL A 193 7.80 -1.86 3.85
CA VAL A 193 8.02 -2.66 5.06
C VAL A 193 7.86 -1.80 6.32
N HIS A 194 8.49 -0.63 6.35
CA HIS A 194 8.43 0.35 7.45
C HIS A 194 7.01 0.85 7.67
N SER A 195 6.35 1.31 6.61
CA SER A 195 4.97 1.80 6.68
C SER A 195 4.02 0.69 7.15
N ARG A 196 4.21 -0.55 6.68
CA ARG A 196 3.40 -1.70 7.10
C ARG A 196 3.65 -2.12 8.56
N ASN A 197 4.86 -1.92 9.07
CA ASN A 197 5.19 -2.15 10.48
C ASN A 197 4.48 -1.14 11.39
N GLN A 198 4.29 0.10 10.94
CA GLN A 198 3.61 1.15 11.70
C GLN A 198 2.08 1.04 11.62
N ARG A 199 1.55 0.68 10.44
CA ARG A 199 0.11 0.56 10.21
C ARG A 199 -0.19 -0.53 9.20
N PHE A 200 -1.38 -1.13 9.26
CA PHE A 200 -1.82 -2.06 8.22
C PHE A 200 -1.90 -1.33 6.87
N ILE A 201 -1.34 -1.95 5.82
CA ILE A 201 -1.42 -1.46 4.44
C ILE A 201 -1.82 -2.63 3.57
N ASN A 202 -2.91 -2.46 2.83
CA ASN A 202 -3.39 -3.41 1.86
C ASN A 202 -3.17 -2.91 0.43
N VAL A 203 -3.42 -3.78 -0.54
CA VAL A 203 -3.31 -3.48 -1.97
C VAL A 203 -4.16 -2.27 -2.37
N ASP A 204 -5.40 -2.13 -1.88
CA ASP A 204 -6.26 -0.98 -2.22
C ASP A 204 -5.64 0.35 -1.77
N THR A 205 -5.05 0.38 -0.57
CA THR A 205 -4.36 1.56 -0.04
C THR A 205 -3.17 1.91 -0.90
N LEU A 206 -2.33 0.93 -1.23
CA LEU A 206 -1.17 1.13 -2.09
C LEU A 206 -1.58 1.60 -3.50
N TYR A 207 -2.63 1.00 -4.08
CA TYR A 207 -3.18 1.39 -5.37
C TYR A 207 -3.62 2.85 -5.38
N ASN A 208 -4.42 3.26 -4.40
CA ASN A 208 -4.90 4.64 -4.30
C ASN A 208 -3.75 5.63 -4.14
N VAL A 209 -2.74 5.30 -3.32
CA VAL A 209 -1.54 6.14 -3.17
C VAL A 209 -0.81 6.29 -4.51
N LEU A 210 -0.61 5.20 -5.26
CA LEU A 210 0.04 5.27 -6.57
C LEU A 210 -0.75 6.14 -7.55
N VAL A 211 -2.09 6.03 -7.58
CA VAL A 211 -2.95 6.89 -8.40
C VAL A 211 -2.83 8.36 -7.98
N GLU A 212 -2.88 8.66 -6.69
CA GLU A 212 -2.70 10.02 -6.15
C GLU A 212 -1.34 10.62 -6.47
N CYS A 213 -0.29 9.79 -6.52
CA CYS A 213 1.06 10.18 -6.90
C CYS A 213 1.22 10.41 -8.41
N GLY A 214 0.17 10.25 -9.22
CA GLY A 214 0.25 10.38 -10.68
C GLY A 214 0.90 9.17 -11.36
N LEU A 215 0.86 8.00 -10.71
CA LEU A 215 1.46 6.74 -11.18
C LEU A 215 0.41 5.66 -11.50
N PRO A 216 -0.69 5.98 -12.23
CA PRO A 216 -1.81 5.05 -12.42
C PRO A 216 -1.41 3.78 -13.20
N ARG A 217 -0.42 3.89 -14.10
CA ARG A 217 0.09 2.73 -14.86
C ARG A 217 0.79 1.72 -13.97
N LEU A 218 1.50 2.19 -12.93
CA LEU A 218 2.13 1.32 -11.95
C LEU A 218 1.09 0.74 -10.99
N ALA A 219 0.05 1.53 -10.65
CA ALA A 219 -1.08 1.05 -9.87
C ALA A 219 -1.76 -0.15 -10.54
N ASP A 220 -1.98 -0.12 -11.86
CA ASP A 220 -2.62 -1.21 -12.59
C ASP A 220 -1.75 -2.48 -12.73
N LEU A 221 -0.48 -2.45 -12.31
CA LEU A 221 0.37 -3.65 -12.19
C LEU A 221 0.12 -4.42 -10.90
N LEU A 222 -0.56 -3.81 -9.93
CA LEU A 222 -1.11 -4.48 -8.76
C LEU A 222 -2.34 -5.28 -9.14
#